data_AF-A0A517P3A6-F1
#
_entry.id   AF-A0A517P3A6-F1
#
_cell.length_a   1.000
_cell.length_b   1.000
_cell.length_c   1.000
_cell.angle_alpha   90.00
_cell.angle_beta   90.00
_cell.angle_gamma   90.00
#
_symmetry.space_group_name_H-M   'P 1'
#
loop_
_entity.id
_entity.type
_entity.pdbx_description
1 polymer ?
#
loop_
_entity_poly.entity_id
_entity_poly.type
_entity_poly.pdbx_seq_one_letter_code
_entity_poly.pdbx_strand_id
1 'polypeptide(L)' 'MLMSAFCIATTPAYSQATRTQRGGGELSIKPGSTLPTVKVFDEAGDAFSTASLRGSYSVVVFGCLT' A
#
# COMPACT_ATOMS: atom_id res chain seq x y z
N MET A 1 49.20 -6.50 16.26
CA MET A 1 47.86 -6.99 15.85
C MET A 1 46.81 -6.04 16.42
N LEU A 2 46.42 -5.02 15.66
CA LEU A 2 45.43 -4.03 16.08
C LEU A 2 44.05 -4.51 15.57
N MET A 3 43.18 -4.95 16.48
CA MET A 3 41.81 -5.37 16.15
C MET A 3 40.95 -4.12 15.91
N SER A 4 40.73 -3.77 14.65
CA SER A 4 39.80 -2.73 14.22
C SER A 4 38.35 -3.20 14.47
N ALA A 5 37.63 -2.50 15.33
CA ALA A 5 36.20 -2.69 15.54
C ALA A 5 35.44 -2.04 14.37
N PHE A 6 34.94 -2.85 13.45
CA PHE A 6 34.07 -2.42 12.37
C PHE A 6 32.62 -2.36 12.88
N CYS A 7 32.18 -1.21 13.36
CA CYS A 7 30.77 -0.99 13.68
C CYS A 7 29.98 -0.92 12.38
N ILE A 8 29.36 -2.03 11.98
CA ILE A 8 28.35 -2.03 10.93
C ILE A 8 27.13 -1.32 11.51
N ALA A 9 27.04 -0.01 11.28
CA ALA A 9 25.81 0.74 11.48
C ALA A 9 24.79 0.21 10.46
N THR A 10 24.03 -0.81 10.86
CA THR A 10 22.82 -1.21 10.14
C THR A 10 21.83 -0.06 10.25
N THR A 11 21.87 0.87 9.30
CA THR A 11 20.78 1.81 9.09
C THR A 11 19.55 0.98 8.75
N PRO A 12 18.47 1.02 9.54
CA PRO A 12 17.21 0.47 9.06
C PRO A 12 16.85 1.29 7.83
N ALA A 13 16.88 0.64 6.67
CA ALA A 13 16.31 1.19 5.46
C ALA A 13 14.80 1.33 5.72
N TYR A 14 14.39 2.46 6.29
CA TYR A 14 13.01 2.88 6.27
C TYR A 14 12.71 3.15 4.80
N SER A 15 12.23 2.12 4.10
CA SER A 15 11.67 2.23 2.77
C SER A 15 10.66 3.37 2.82
N GLN A 16 11.04 4.52 2.25
CA GLN A 16 10.11 5.61 2.06
C GLN A 16 9.04 5.08 1.13
N ALA A 17 7.91 4.65 1.71
CA ALA A 17 6.67 4.56 0.98
C ALA A 17 6.45 5.95 0.40
N THR A 18 6.67 6.08 -0.91
CA THR A 18 6.28 7.24 -1.68
C THR A 18 4.84 7.51 -1.29
N ARG A 19 4.59 8.63 -0.61
CA ARG A 19 3.27 9.14 -0.27
C ARG A 19 2.60 9.53 -1.58
N THR A 20 2.16 8.53 -2.34
CA THR A 20 1.28 8.72 -3.49
C THR A 20 -0.07 9.09 -2.92
N GLN A 21 -0.31 10.40 -2.92
CA GLN A 21 -1.61 11.03 -2.83
C GLN A 21 -2.45 10.59 -1.62
N ARG A 22 -2.22 11.24 -0.48
CA ARG A 22 -3.34 11.74 0.34
C ARG A 22 -4.11 12.78 -0.49
N GLY A 23 -4.77 12.31 -1.55
CA GLY A 23 -5.72 13.10 -2.31
C GLY A 23 -7.06 12.89 -1.66
N GLY A 24 -7.51 13.85 -0.86
CA GLY A 24 -8.94 14.06 -0.59
C GLY A 24 -9.66 14.51 -1.87
N GLY A 25 -9.44 13.79 -2.97
CA GLY A 25 -10.25 13.85 -4.16
C GLY A 25 -11.32 12.79 -3.97
N GLU A 26 -12.56 13.22 -3.89
CA GLU A 26 -13.71 12.32 -3.89
C GLU A 26 -13.53 11.32 -5.04
N LEU A 27 -13.38 10.04 -4.71
CA LEU A 27 -13.39 8.98 -5.71
C LEU A 27 -14.78 9.04 -6.33
N SER A 28 -14.89 9.67 -7.51
CA SER A 28 -16.16 9.80 -8.23
C SER A 28 -16.53 8.43 -8.82
N ILE A 29 -16.94 7.52 -7.94
CA ILE A 29 -17.43 6.19 -8.29
C ILE A 29 -18.93 6.31 -8.47
N LYS A 30 -19.37 6.21 -9.72
CA LYS A 30 -20.79 6.21 -10.10
C LYS A 30 -21.23 4.79 -10.43
N PRO A 31 -22.51 4.43 -10.22
CA PRO A 31 -23.04 3.18 -10.76
C PRO A 31 -22.73 3.04 -12.26
N GLY A 32 -22.25 1.86 -12.66
CA GLY A 32 -21.83 1.58 -14.04
C GLY A 32 -20.41 2.06 -14.41
N SER A 33 -19.71 2.79 -13.53
CA SER A 33 -18.29 3.08 -13.73
C SER A 33 -17.40 1.88 -13.38
N THR A 34 -16.25 1.78 -14.03
CA THR A 34 -15.24 0.77 -13.70
C THR A 34 -14.58 1.13 -12.38
N LEU A 35 -14.47 0.15 -11.47
CA LEU A 35 -13.75 0.31 -10.22
C LEU A 35 -12.29 0.74 -10.49
N PRO A 36 -11.81 1.87 -9.92
CA PRO A 36 -10.43 2.28 -10.06
C PRO A 36 -9.48 1.23 -9.46
N THR A 37 -8.30 1.11 -10.05
CA THR A 37 -7.24 0.24 -9.51
C THR A 37 -6.67 0.89 -8.25
N VAL A 38 -6.85 0.24 -7.12
CA VAL A 38 -6.30 0.61 -5.82
C VAL A 38 -5.31 -0.46 -5.41
N LYS A 39 -4.13 -0.05 -4.96
CA LYS A 39 -3.11 -0.93 -4.40
C LYS A 39 -3.04 -0.69 -2.90
N VAL A 40 -3.17 -1.76 -2.11
CA VAL A 40 -3.08 -1.75 -0.65
C VAL A 40 -2.17 -2.89 -0.20
N PHE A 41 -1.82 -2.89 1.07
CA PHE A 41 -1.14 -4.01 1.72
C PHE A 41 -2.12 -4.62 2.70
N ASP A 42 -2.10 -5.95 2.82
CA ASP A 42 -2.87 -6.65 3.84
C ASP A 42 -2.13 -6.65 5.20
N GLU A 43 -2.67 -7.39 6.16
CA GLU A 43 -2.12 -7.52 7.51
C GLU A 43 -0.77 -8.24 7.57
N ALA A 44 -0.47 -9.11 6.60
CA ALA A 44 0.82 -9.78 6.48
C ALA A 44 1.87 -8.89 5.78
N GLY A 45 1.44 -7.78 5.18
CA GLY A 45 2.27 -6.89 4.37
C GLY A 45 2.32 -7.31 2.90
N ASP A 46 1.48 -8.26 2.47
CA ASP A 46 1.40 -8.68 1.08
C ASP A 46 0.64 -7.64 0.25
N ALA A 47 1.11 -7.41 -0.97
CA ALA A 47 0.50 -6.43 -1.86
C ALA A 47 -0.81 -6.97 -2.45
N PHE A 48 -1.90 -6.25 -2.24
CA PHE A 48 -3.21 -6.51 -2.83
C PHE A 48 -3.58 -5.39 -3.83
N SER A 49 -4.13 -5.78 -4.98
CA SER A 49 -4.57 -4.85 -6.02
C SER A 49 -6.01 -5.14 -6.41
N THR A 50 -6.88 -4.14 -6.39
CA THR A 50 -8.29 -4.31 -6.82
C THR A 50 -8.43 -4.70 -8.29
N ALA A 51 -7.36 -4.60 -9.09
CA ALA A 51 -7.36 -5.12 -10.47
C ALA A 51 -7.59 -6.64 -10.53
N SER A 52 -7.23 -7.40 -9.49
CA SER A 52 -7.49 -8.85 -9.42
C SER A 52 -8.98 -9.19 -9.26
N LEU A 53 -9.80 -8.23 -8.80
CA LEU A 53 -11.24 -8.40 -8.61
C LEU A 53 -12.04 -8.28 -9.93
N ARG A 54 -11.37 -7.89 -11.03
CA ARG A 54 -12.03 -7.72 -12.33
C ARG A 54 -12.58 -9.06 -12.83
N GLY A 55 -13.80 -9.02 -13.38
CA GLY A 55 -14.51 -10.22 -13.84
C GLY A 55 -15.23 -10.99 -12.73
N SER A 56 -15.08 -10.58 -11.46
CA SER A 56 -15.79 -11.15 -10.32
C SER A 56 -16.74 -10.13 -9.70
N TYR A 57 -17.88 -10.59 -9.18
CA TYR A 57 -18.74 -9.75 -8.35
C TYR A 57 -18.13 -9.64 -6.95
N SER A 58 -17.70 -8.43 -6.58
CA SER A 58 -16.98 -8.17 -5.33
C SER A 58 -17.56 -6.95 -4.62
N VAL A 59 -17.63 -7.00 -3.29
CA VAL A 59 -17.99 -5.85 -2.45
C VAL A 59 -16.71 -5.33 -1.79
N VAL A 60 -16.38 -4.06 -2.01
CA VAL A 60 -15.19 -3.41 -1.43
C VAL A 60 -15.66 -2.29 -0.50
N VAL A 61 -15.23 -2.34 0.76
CA VAL A 61 -15.54 -1.32 1.78
C VAL A 61 -14.23 -0.73 2.28
N PHE A 62 -14.11 0.59 2.20
CA PHE A 62 -12.98 1.32 2.76
C PHE A 62 -13.37 1.85 4.14
N GLY A 63 -12.76 1.32 5.18
CA GLY A 63 -12.90 1.79 6.56
C GLY A 63 -11.60 2.39 7.09
N CYS A 64 -11.69 3.20 8.13
CA CYS A 64 -10.54 3.54 8.96
C CYS A 64 -10.61 2.74 10.27
N LEU A 65 -9.47 2.24 10.72
CA LEU A 65 -9.31 1.78 12.10
C LEU A 65 -9.14 3.04 12.96
N THR A 66 -10.10 3.28 13.87
CA THR A 66 -10.04 4.34 14.88
C THR A 66 -9.22 3.92 16.08
#